data_AF-A0A7S0SER6-F1
#
_entry.id   AF-A0A7S0SER6-F1
#
_cell.length_a   1.000
_cell.length_b   1.000
_cell.length_c   1.000
_cell.angle_alpha   90.00
_cell.angle_beta   90.00
_cell.angle_gamma   90.00
#
_symmetry.space_group_name_H-M   'P 1'
#
loop_
_entity.id
_entity.type
_entity.pdbx_description
1 polymer ?
#
loop_
_entity_poly.entity_id
_entity_poly.type
_entity_poly.pdbx_seq_one_letter_code
_entity_poly.pdbx_strand_id
1 'polypeptide(L)'
;GDTILLCGACGAGKTSLYQMLRLGSTCEGSVTSMAENEARFIVEGKAGGKGGIVARQAHVVDLPGHPRLRAKVDKYATGARGVVFLVDAVDFTQQRRAVAEQLLDLLSHPTVQRRRVPVLLACNKSEKIAASPVDFVRKRLEKEIELLRATRGTLQETSGGSVGAPIGRDGEEFQFAHLARNKVTAAAVSVSDDDLDAIKDFIIKVVL
;
A
#
# COMPACT_ATOMS: atom_id res chain seq x y z
N GLY A 1 15.11 -10.60 -2.66
CA GLY A 1 14.13 -9.85 -3.47
C GLY A 1 14.36 -8.38 -3.28
N ASP A 2 14.08 -7.61 -4.31
CA ASP A 2 14.20 -6.16 -4.47
C ASP A 2 12.85 -5.54 -4.89
N THR A 3 11.76 -6.32 -4.82
CA THR A 3 10.48 -5.95 -5.41
C THR A 3 9.69 -4.99 -4.51
N ILE A 4 9.17 -3.90 -5.07
CA ILE A 4 8.21 -2.99 -4.45
C ILE A 4 6.87 -3.13 -5.18
N LEU A 5 5.81 -3.45 -4.43
CA LEU A 5 4.46 -3.55 -5.00
C LEU A 5 3.73 -2.22 -4.82
N LEU A 6 3.17 -1.68 -5.90
CA LEU A 6 2.24 -0.57 -5.85
C LEU A 6 0.82 -1.13 -5.87
N CYS A 7 0.09 -0.92 -4.77
CA CYS A 7 -1.26 -1.45 -4.55
C CYS A 7 -2.22 -0.31 -4.22
N GLY A 8 -3.53 -0.58 -4.27
CA GLY A 8 -4.57 0.40 -3.91
C GLY A 8 -5.69 0.49 -4.94
N ALA A 9 -6.75 1.23 -4.58
CA ALA A 9 -7.97 1.35 -5.37
C ALA A 9 -7.70 1.94 -6.77
N CYS A 10 -8.62 1.69 -7.71
CA CYS A 10 -8.60 2.36 -8.99
C CYS A 10 -8.69 3.89 -8.80
N GLY A 11 -7.97 4.66 -9.60
CA GLY A 11 -7.94 6.12 -9.46
C GLY A 11 -7.01 6.69 -8.37
N ALA A 12 -6.40 5.84 -7.52
CA ALA A 12 -5.48 6.28 -6.47
C ALA A 12 -4.14 6.85 -6.97
N GLY A 13 -3.80 6.67 -8.25
CA GLY A 13 -2.58 7.21 -8.87
C GLY A 13 -1.38 6.24 -8.93
N LYS A 14 -1.59 4.93 -8.84
CA LYS A 14 -0.51 3.91 -8.87
C LYS A 14 0.34 3.98 -10.14
N THR A 15 -0.31 4.00 -11.30
CA THR A 15 0.38 4.07 -12.60
C THR A 15 1.08 5.41 -12.79
N SER A 16 0.48 6.51 -12.32
CA SER A 16 1.13 7.83 -12.31
C SER A 16 2.38 7.84 -11.43
N LEU A 17 2.33 7.22 -10.24
CA LEU A 17 3.49 7.07 -9.37
C LEU A 17 4.58 6.21 -10.04
N TYR A 18 4.20 5.10 -10.66
CA TYR A 18 5.13 4.24 -11.39
C TYR A 18 5.86 5.01 -12.50
N GLN A 19 5.13 5.80 -13.29
CA GLN A 19 5.71 6.64 -14.34
C GLN A 19 6.60 7.74 -13.75
N MET A 20 6.17 8.42 -12.68
CA MET A 20 6.94 9.47 -12.03
C MET A 20 8.27 8.94 -11.51
N LEU A 21 8.26 7.80 -10.82
CA LEU A 21 9.50 7.18 -10.31
C LEU A 21 10.44 6.69 -11.43
N ARG A 22 9.90 6.30 -12.59
CA ARG A 22 10.69 5.78 -13.71
C ARG A 22 11.24 6.85 -14.64
N LEU A 23 10.43 7.86 -14.94
CA LEU A 23 10.67 8.84 -16.00
C LEU A 23 10.90 10.26 -15.47
N GLY A 24 10.60 10.53 -14.19
CA GLY A 24 10.63 11.88 -13.62
C GLY A 24 9.48 12.78 -14.07
N SER A 25 8.49 12.23 -14.77
CA SER A 25 7.30 12.95 -15.24
C SER A 25 6.08 12.03 -15.27
N THR A 26 4.90 12.59 -15.01
CA THR A 26 3.63 11.92 -15.28
C THR A 26 3.25 12.11 -16.75
N CYS A 27 2.74 11.06 -17.40
CA CYS A 27 2.10 11.24 -18.70
C CYS A 27 0.65 11.68 -18.47
N GLU A 28 0.23 12.79 -19.05
CA GLU A 28 -1.18 13.22 -19.02
C GLU A 28 -2.08 12.12 -19.61
N GLY A 29 -3.19 11.80 -18.94
CA GLY A 29 -4.20 10.88 -19.46
C GLY A 29 -3.94 9.38 -19.24
N SER A 30 -3.28 8.97 -18.15
CA SER A 30 -3.08 7.54 -17.86
C SER A 30 -4.41 6.78 -17.80
N VAL A 31 -4.66 5.92 -18.78
CA VAL A 31 -5.82 5.00 -18.83
C VAL A 31 -5.63 3.85 -17.82
N THR A 32 -6.74 3.26 -17.38
CA THR A 32 -6.72 2.12 -16.44
C THR A 32 -5.89 0.97 -17.01
N SER A 33 -4.78 0.63 -16.34
CA SER A 33 -3.87 -0.41 -16.82
C SER A 33 -4.55 -1.79 -16.81
N MET A 34 -4.71 -2.39 -18.00
CA MET A 34 -5.24 -3.75 -18.17
C MET A 34 -4.19 -4.84 -17.89
N ALA A 35 -2.89 -4.50 -17.96
CA ALA A 35 -1.76 -5.36 -17.64
C ALA A 35 -0.87 -4.74 -16.55
N GLU A 36 -0.07 -5.57 -15.87
CA GLU A 36 0.89 -5.15 -14.82
C GLU A 36 2.06 -4.40 -15.47
N ASN A 37 2.42 -3.20 -14.96
CA ASN A 37 3.67 -2.54 -15.37
C ASN A 37 4.77 -2.95 -14.39
N GLU A 38 5.88 -3.47 -14.91
CA GLU A 38 7.04 -3.83 -14.08
C GLU A 38 8.34 -3.36 -14.72
N ALA A 39 9.24 -2.79 -13.91
CA ALA A 39 10.58 -2.44 -14.34
C ALA A 39 11.52 -2.36 -13.13
N ARG A 40 12.82 -2.54 -13.41
CA ARG A 40 13.88 -2.17 -12.46
C ARG A 40 14.38 -0.78 -12.80
N PHE A 41 14.38 0.12 -11.83
CA PHE A 41 14.96 1.45 -11.96
C PHE A 41 15.58 1.91 -10.64
N ILE A 42 16.42 2.93 -10.73
CA ILE A 42 17.11 3.52 -9.58
C ILE A 42 16.17 4.52 -8.91
N VAL A 43 15.99 4.36 -7.61
CA VAL A 43 15.28 5.32 -6.74
C VAL A 43 16.31 6.00 -5.88
N GLU A 44 16.20 7.32 -5.73
CA GLU A 44 17.05 8.14 -4.88
C GLU A 44 16.24 8.71 -3.72
N GLY A 45 16.76 8.58 -2.50
CA GLY A 45 16.09 9.08 -1.29
C GLY A 45 17.05 9.16 -0.11
N LYS A 46 16.57 9.67 1.02
CA LYS A 46 17.37 9.85 2.24
C LYS A 46 17.48 8.51 2.98
N ALA A 47 18.72 8.07 3.23
CA ALA A 47 18.96 6.95 4.12
C ALA A 47 18.87 7.41 5.59
N GLY A 48 18.02 6.78 6.40
CA GLY A 48 17.83 7.18 7.79
C GLY A 48 19.14 7.26 8.59
N GLY A 49 19.34 8.36 9.32
CA GLY A 49 20.40 8.54 10.33
C GLY A 49 21.67 9.26 9.87
N LYS A 50 21.93 9.37 8.57
CA LYS A 50 23.03 10.20 8.03
C LYS A 50 22.48 10.89 6.80
N GLY A 51 22.40 12.22 6.80
CA GLY A 51 21.70 13.06 5.81
C GLY A 51 22.23 13.02 4.36
N GLY A 52 22.70 11.87 3.87
CA GLY A 52 23.08 11.63 2.49
C GLY A 52 21.93 11.05 1.68
N ILE A 53 21.82 11.51 0.43
CA ILE A 53 20.96 10.89 -0.59
C ILE A 53 21.65 9.59 -1.02
N VAL A 54 20.88 8.50 -1.03
CA VAL A 54 21.33 7.17 -1.45
C VAL A 54 20.47 6.71 -2.62
N ALA A 55 21.12 6.15 -3.63
CA ALA A 55 20.49 5.56 -4.81
C ALA A 55 20.42 4.03 -4.66
N ARG A 56 19.26 3.42 -4.92
CA ARG A 56 19.08 1.96 -4.95
C ARG A 56 18.25 1.52 -6.15
N GLN A 57 18.68 0.44 -6.79
CA GLN A 57 17.87 -0.20 -7.80
C GLN A 57 16.74 -0.98 -7.12
N ALA A 58 15.51 -0.71 -7.51
CA ALA A 58 14.31 -1.41 -7.03
C ALA A 58 13.54 -1.99 -8.22
N HIS A 59 12.98 -3.18 -8.05
CA HIS A 59 12.03 -3.76 -8.99
C HIS A 59 10.62 -3.29 -8.63
N VAL A 60 10.09 -2.30 -9.33
CA VAL A 60 8.78 -1.73 -9.00
C VAL A 60 7.71 -2.34 -9.89
N VAL A 61 6.62 -2.80 -9.27
CA VAL A 61 5.51 -3.48 -9.94
C VAL A 61 4.21 -2.74 -9.63
N ASP A 62 3.58 -2.16 -10.65
CA ASP A 62 2.25 -1.55 -10.61
C ASP A 62 1.17 -2.61 -10.78
N LEU A 63 0.44 -2.90 -9.69
CA LEU A 63 -0.65 -3.86 -9.71
C LEU A 63 -1.98 -3.13 -9.99
N PRO A 64 -2.75 -3.57 -11.01
CA PRO A 64 -4.05 -2.97 -11.31
C PRO A 64 -5.01 -3.04 -10.11
N GLY A 65 -5.74 -1.96 -9.86
CA GLY A 65 -6.66 -1.80 -8.72
C GLY A 65 -7.98 -2.58 -8.84
N HIS A 66 -7.93 -3.84 -9.29
CA HIS A 66 -9.09 -4.70 -9.52
C HIS A 66 -9.37 -5.62 -8.32
N PRO A 67 -10.63 -6.01 -8.05
CA PRO A 67 -11.02 -6.98 -7.00
C PRO A 67 -10.25 -8.31 -6.96
N ARG A 68 -9.50 -8.68 -8.00
CA ARG A 68 -8.66 -9.89 -8.06
C ARG A 68 -7.20 -9.60 -7.67
N LEU A 69 -6.98 -8.62 -6.80
CA LEU A 69 -5.65 -8.20 -6.31
C LEU A 69 -4.85 -9.39 -5.77
N ARG A 70 -5.50 -10.34 -5.08
CA ARG A 70 -4.86 -11.49 -4.45
C ARG A 70 -4.02 -12.34 -5.41
N ALA A 71 -4.60 -12.76 -6.55
CA ALA A 71 -3.89 -13.60 -7.52
C ALA A 71 -2.66 -12.91 -8.13
N LYS A 72 -2.70 -11.58 -8.26
CA LYS A 72 -1.58 -10.78 -8.75
C LYS A 72 -0.51 -10.59 -7.68
N VAL A 73 -0.92 -10.37 -6.43
CA VAL A 73 0.01 -10.30 -5.30
C VAL A 73 0.74 -11.64 -5.13
N ASP A 74 0.07 -12.79 -5.29
CA ASP A 74 0.69 -14.11 -5.21
C ASP A 74 1.89 -14.27 -6.15
N LYS A 75 1.80 -13.73 -7.39
CA LYS A 75 2.87 -13.76 -8.40
C LYS A 75 4.15 -13.06 -7.92
N TYR A 76 4.03 -11.99 -7.13
CA TYR A 76 5.17 -11.13 -6.76
C TYR A 76 5.53 -11.13 -5.27
N ALA A 77 4.65 -11.64 -4.40
CA ALA A 77 4.81 -11.56 -2.95
C ALA A 77 6.06 -12.29 -2.43
N THR A 78 6.55 -13.29 -3.16
CA THR A 78 7.79 -14.03 -2.85
C THR A 78 9.05 -13.14 -2.99
N GLY A 79 9.02 -12.13 -3.86
CA GLY A 79 10.10 -11.16 -4.06
C GLY A 79 9.93 -9.85 -3.29
N ALA A 80 8.70 -9.51 -2.87
CA ALA A 80 8.33 -8.24 -2.25
C ALA A 80 9.17 -7.86 -1.01
N ARG A 81 9.77 -6.67 -1.00
CA ARG A 81 10.46 -6.08 0.16
C ARG A 81 9.66 -4.98 0.82
N GLY A 82 8.72 -4.39 0.10
CA GLY A 82 7.77 -3.43 0.63
C GLY A 82 6.54 -3.33 -0.25
N VAL A 83 5.46 -2.80 0.32
CA VAL A 83 4.26 -2.42 -0.42
C VAL A 83 4.00 -0.95 -0.21
N VAL A 84 3.80 -0.20 -1.29
CA VAL A 84 3.24 1.15 -1.26
C VAL A 84 1.76 1.01 -1.61
N PHE A 85 0.90 1.20 -0.61
CA PHE A 85 -0.54 1.14 -0.78
C PHE A 85 -1.08 2.57 -0.92
N LEU A 86 -1.45 2.94 -2.15
CA LEU A 86 -1.94 4.27 -2.47
C LEU A 86 -3.41 4.40 -2.12
N VAL A 87 -3.73 5.51 -1.45
CA VAL A 87 -5.09 5.93 -1.11
C VAL A 87 -5.32 7.29 -1.77
N ASP A 88 -6.42 7.45 -2.50
CA ASP A 88 -6.87 8.76 -2.92
C ASP A 88 -7.39 9.53 -1.70
N ALA A 89 -6.66 10.52 -1.21
CA ALA A 89 -7.05 11.27 -0.02
C ALA A 89 -8.32 12.11 -0.23
N VAL A 90 -8.66 12.48 -1.47
CA VAL A 90 -9.85 13.27 -1.79
C VAL A 90 -11.10 12.38 -1.81
N ASP A 91 -11.03 11.23 -2.46
CA ASP A 91 -12.17 10.31 -2.60
C ASP A 91 -12.26 9.26 -1.48
N PHE A 92 -11.33 9.30 -0.52
CA PHE A 92 -11.23 8.30 0.55
C PHE A 92 -12.55 8.10 1.30
N THR A 93 -13.28 9.17 1.62
CA THR A 93 -14.51 9.07 2.40
C THR A 93 -15.59 8.24 1.69
N GLN A 94 -15.68 8.33 0.36
CA GLN A 94 -16.64 7.57 -0.45
C GLN A 94 -16.17 6.13 -0.67
N GLN A 95 -14.87 5.94 -0.91
CA GLN A 95 -14.29 4.61 -1.20
C GLN A 95 -13.80 3.85 0.04
N ARG A 96 -14.02 4.37 1.25
CA ARG A 96 -13.40 3.89 2.50
C ARG A 96 -13.49 2.37 2.68
N ARG A 97 -14.66 1.78 2.37
CA ARG A 97 -14.92 0.36 2.57
C ARG A 97 -14.16 -0.48 1.57
N ALA A 98 -14.21 -0.12 0.29
CA ALA A 98 -13.46 -0.81 -0.76
C ALA A 98 -11.94 -0.74 -0.51
N VAL A 99 -11.43 0.42 -0.08
CA VAL A 99 -10.02 0.61 0.29
C VAL A 99 -9.65 -0.27 1.50
N ALA A 100 -10.49 -0.31 2.54
CA ALA A 100 -10.27 -1.13 3.72
C ALA A 100 -10.29 -2.64 3.40
N GLU A 101 -11.22 -3.11 2.56
CA GLU A 101 -11.30 -4.50 2.11
C GLU A 101 -10.03 -4.91 1.34
N GLN A 102 -9.56 -4.08 0.40
CA GLN A 102 -8.32 -4.33 -0.34
C GLN A 102 -7.08 -4.34 0.56
N LEU A 103 -7.00 -3.40 1.51
CA LEU A 103 -5.91 -3.35 2.47
C LEU A 103 -5.93 -4.57 3.40
N LEU A 104 -7.11 -4.98 3.87
CA LEU A 104 -7.28 -6.17 4.68
C LEU A 104 -6.82 -7.42 3.93
N ASP A 105 -7.23 -7.59 2.67
CA ASP A 105 -6.81 -8.73 1.86
C ASP A 105 -5.29 -8.77 1.64
N LEU A 106 -4.66 -7.61 1.44
CA LEU A 106 -3.21 -7.48 1.35
C LEU A 106 -2.52 -7.86 2.66
N LEU A 107 -2.99 -7.33 3.79
CA LEU A 107 -2.43 -7.60 5.12
C LEU A 107 -2.68 -9.06 5.57
N SER A 108 -3.78 -9.68 5.10
CA SER A 108 -4.12 -11.08 5.39
C SER A 108 -3.38 -12.07 4.50
N HIS A 109 -2.65 -11.57 3.50
CA HIS A 109 -1.99 -12.42 2.52
C HIS A 109 -0.88 -13.26 3.18
N PRO A 110 -0.91 -14.60 3.08
CA PRO A 110 0.01 -15.48 3.81
C PRO A 110 1.49 -15.16 3.57
N THR A 111 1.86 -14.92 2.30
CA THR A 111 3.24 -14.57 1.94
C THR A 111 3.67 -13.20 2.47
N VAL A 112 2.78 -12.21 2.47
CA VAL A 112 3.03 -10.85 3.00
C VAL A 112 3.28 -10.91 4.51
N GLN A 113 2.47 -11.68 5.25
CA GLN A 113 2.66 -11.88 6.68
C GLN A 113 3.92 -12.68 7.01
N ARG A 114 4.11 -13.83 6.33
CA ARG A 114 5.27 -14.71 6.56
C ARG A 114 6.59 -13.97 6.35
N ARG A 115 6.66 -13.13 5.31
CA ARG A 115 7.84 -12.35 4.97
C ARG A 115 7.93 -11.00 5.68
N ARG A 116 6.95 -10.67 6.55
CA ARG A 116 6.94 -9.44 7.33
C ARG A 116 7.08 -8.19 6.47
N VAL A 117 6.44 -8.21 5.30
CA VAL A 117 6.59 -7.15 4.30
C VAL A 117 6.02 -5.83 4.87
N PRO A 118 6.83 -4.77 5.02
CA PRO A 118 6.36 -3.48 5.49
C PRO A 118 5.45 -2.82 4.46
N VAL A 119 4.49 -2.04 4.94
CA VAL A 119 3.48 -1.35 4.12
C VAL A 119 3.50 0.15 4.40
N LEU A 120 3.59 0.96 3.35
CA LEU A 120 3.39 2.41 3.41
C LEU A 120 1.99 2.74 2.88
N LEU A 121 1.13 3.31 3.72
CA LEU A 121 -0.12 3.96 3.32
C LEU A 121 0.22 5.35 2.76
N ALA A 122 0.31 5.44 1.45
CA ALA A 122 0.57 6.68 0.74
C ALA A 122 -0.76 7.39 0.44
N CYS A 123 -1.09 8.41 1.24
CA CYS A 123 -2.28 9.23 1.05
C CYS A 123 -1.97 10.24 -0.07
N ASN A 124 -2.27 9.83 -1.30
CA ASN A 124 -2.00 10.59 -2.51
C ASN A 124 -3.05 11.69 -2.73
N LYS A 125 -2.69 12.66 -3.57
CA LYS A 125 -3.49 13.86 -3.89
C LYS A 125 -3.58 14.84 -2.71
N SER A 126 -2.55 14.88 -1.85
CA SER A 126 -2.51 15.72 -0.65
C SER A 126 -2.45 17.22 -0.93
N GLU A 127 -2.10 17.61 -2.16
CA GLU A 127 -2.10 18.98 -2.64
C GLU A 127 -3.51 19.59 -2.75
N LYS A 128 -4.54 18.74 -2.81
CA LYS A 128 -5.91 19.18 -2.99
C LYS A 128 -6.52 19.60 -1.65
N ILE A 129 -7.25 20.72 -1.65
CA ILE A 129 -7.92 21.27 -0.45
C ILE A 129 -8.88 20.24 0.19
N ALA A 130 -9.52 19.40 -0.64
CA ALA A 130 -10.44 18.36 -0.19
C ALA A 130 -9.74 17.07 0.30
N ALA A 131 -8.41 17.05 0.37
CA ALA A 131 -7.66 15.87 0.79
C ALA A 131 -7.84 15.59 2.28
N SER A 132 -8.16 14.33 2.59
CA SER A 132 -8.26 13.85 3.96
C SER A 132 -6.87 13.78 4.61
N PRO A 133 -6.68 14.31 5.83
CA PRO A 133 -5.40 14.21 6.54
C PRO A 133 -4.99 12.76 6.77
N VAL A 134 -3.68 12.49 6.76
CA VAL A 134 -3.11 11.14 6.91
C VAL A 134 -3.62 10.44 8.18
N ASP A 135 -3.67 11.15 9.30
CA ASP A 135 -4.16 10.60 10.56
C ASP A 135 -5.66 10.27 10.53
N PHE A 136 -6.45 11.04 9.78
CA PHE A 136 -7.86 10.75 9.58
C PHE A 136 -8.05 9.48 8.75
N VAL A 137 -7.32 9.36 7.63
CA VAL A 137 -7.33 8.16 6.78
C VAL A 137 -6.92 6.93 7.58
N ARG A 138 -5.81 7.01 8.31
CA ARG A 138 -5.30 5.93 9.17
C ARG A 138 -6.34 5.46 10.18
N LYS A 139 -6.84 6.37 11.02
CA LYS A 139 -7.83 6.04 12.06
C LYS A 139 -9.13 5.48 11.48
N ARG A 140 -9.55 5.98 10.32
CA ARG A 140 -10.79 5.51 9.68
C ARG A 140 -10.63 4.13 9.07
N LEU A 141 -9.47 3.82 8.48
CA LEU A 141 -9.13 2.48 8.02
C LEU A 141 -9.06 1.48 9.17
N GLU A 142 -8.46 1.86 10.30
CA GLU A 142 -8.42 1.00 11.51
C GLU A 142 -9.83 0.59 11.95
N LYS A 143 -10.75 1.57 12.08
CA LYS A 143 -12.15 1.31 12.43
C LYS A 143 -12.89 0.44 11.40
N GLU A 144 -12.66 0.68 10.11
CA GLU A 144 -13.33 -0.09 9.06
C GLU A 144 -12.82 -1.53 9.01
N ILE A 145 -11.50 -1.73 9.19
CA ILE A 145 -10.90 -3.06 9.28
C ILE A 145 -11.43 -3.83 10.50
N GLU A 146 -11.64 -3.17 11.64
CA GLU A 146 -12.28 -3.79 12.81
C GLU A 146 -13.66 -4.36 12.45
N LEU A 147 -14.50 -3.57 11.79
CA LEU A 147 -15.83 -4.01 11.36
C LEU A 147 -15.77 -5.19 10.38
N LEU A 148 -14.82 -5.16 9.44
CA LEU A 148 -14.60 -6.23 8.47
C LEU A 148 -14.11 -7.52 9.14
N ARG A 149 -13.25 -7.41 10.15
CA ARG A 149 -12.73 -8.54 10.94
C ARG A 149 -13.86 -9.23 11.72
N ALA A 150 -14.72 -8.46 12.38
CA ALA A 150 -15.88 -9.00 13.10
C ALA A 150 -16.84 -9.73 12.13
N THR A 151 -17.08 -9.16 10.95
CA THR A 151 -17.98 -9.76 9.95
C THR A 151 -17.39 -11.04 9.33
N ARG A 152 -16.06 -11.10 9.11
CA ARG A 152 -15.41 -12.30 8.59
C ARG A 152 -15.31 -13.41 9.63
N GLY A 153 -15.12 -13.08 10.90
CA GLY A 153 -15.10 -14.06 12.00
C GLY A 153 -16.43 -14.81 12.14
N THR A 154 -17.56 -14.09 12.13
CA THR A 154 -18.90 -14.69 12.26
C THR A 154 -19.28 -15.59 11.08
N LEU A 155 -18.88 -15.22 9.86
CA LEU A 155 -19.09 -16.05 8.66
C LEU A 155 -18.18 -17.30 8.65
N GLN A 156 -17.02 -17.24 9.29
CA GLN A 156 -16.09 -18.37 9.36
C GLN A 156 -16.54 -19.46 10.33
N GLU A 157 -17.13 -19.08 11.47
CA GLU A 157 -17.73 -20.02 12.42
C GLU A 157 -18.82 -20.89 11.78
N THR A 158 -19.49 -20.39 10.73
CA THR A 158 -20.57 -21.12 10.04
C THR A 158 -20.12 -21.88 8.79
N SER A 159 -18.95 -21.58 8.22
CA SER A 159 -18.59 -22.02 6.86
C SER A 159 -17.32 -22.89 6.74
N GLY A 160 -16.54 -23.09 7.81
CA GLY A 160 -15.38 -24.01 7.82
C GLY A 160 -14.26 -23.71 6.81
N GLY A 161 -14.18 -22.47 6.29
CA GLY A 161 -13.25 -22.09 5.22
C GLY A 161 -11.79 -21.91 5.66
N SER A 162 -10.86 -22.22 4.74
CA SER A 162 -9.40 -22.10 4.90
C SER A 162 -8.94 -20.69 5.33
N VAL A 163 -8.15 -20.67 6.42
CA VAL A 163 -7.74 -19.50 7.20
C VAL A 163 -6.73 -18.62 6.46
N GLY A 164 -7.08 -17.35 6.23
CA GLY A 164 -6.08 -16.28 6.18
C GLY A 164 -5.66 -15.93 7.61
N ALA A 165 -4.37 -15.77 7.87
CA ALA A 165 -3.88 -15.61 9.24
C ALA A 165 -4.49 -14.38 9.94
N PRO A 166 -4.85 -14.49 11.24
CA PRO A 166 -5.58 -13.48 11.97
C PRO A 166 -4.79 -12.16 12.03
N ILE A 167 -5.53 -11.05 11.98
CA ILE A 167 -4.99 -9.69 11.95
C ILE A 167 -5.38 -8.99 13.24
N GLY A 168 -4.38 -8.39 13.90
CA GLY A 168 -4.55 -7.70 15.18
C GLY A 168 -4.50 -8.64 16.39
N ARG A 169 -5.03 -8.17 17.52
CA ARG A 169 -5.18 -8.91 18.77
C ARG A 169 -6.65 -9.21 19.00
N ASP A 170 -6.95 -10.36 19.61
CA ASP A 170 -8.31 -10.73 19.98
C ASP A 170 -8.76 -9.92 21.20
N GLY A 171 -10.00 -9.42 21.17
CA GLY A 171 -10.59 -8.64 22.26
C GLY A 171 -10.16 -7.16 22.34
N GLU A 172 -9.25 -6.70 21.48
CA GLU A 172 -8.85 -5.29 21.38
C GLU A 172 -9.29 -4.68 20.03
N GLU A 173 -9.65 -3.39 20.03
CA GLU A 173 -9.91 -2.64 18.79
C GLU A 173 -8.67 -2.70 17.88
N PHE A 174 -8.88 -2.99 16.60
CA PHE A 174 -7.79 -3.06 15.65
C PHE A 174 -7.05 -1.73 15.53
N GLN A 175 -5.72 -1.79 15.66
CA GLN A 175 -4.81 -0.69 15.35
C GLN A 175 -3.67 -1.25 14.51
N PHE A 176 -3.14 -0.44 13.58
CA PHE A 176 -1.98 -0.85 12.80
C PHE A 176 -0.75 -1.12 13.67
N ALA A 177 -0.66 -0.49 14.85
CA ALA A 177 0.38 -0.73 15.83
C ALA A 177 0.37 -2.17 16.39
N HIS A 178 -0.79 -2.86 16.36
CA HIS A 178 -0.93 -4.24 16.83
C HIS A 178 -0.28 -5.25 15.87
N LEU A 179 0.04 -4.84 14.63
CA LEU A 179 0.70 -5.68 13.64
C LEU A 179 2.19 -5.86 13.98
N ALA A 180 2.47 -6.79 14.89
CA ALA A 180 3.84 -7.10 15.34
C ALA A 180 4.77 -7.61 14.21
N ARG A 181 4.20 -8.12 13.12
CA ARG A 181 4.94 -8.72 12.00
C ARG A 181 5.14 -7.78 10.83
N ASN A 182 4.13 -6.98 10.48
CA ASN A 182 4.15 -6.12 9.29
C ASN A 182 4.03 -4.67 9.72
N LYS A 183 5.14 -3.92 9.67
CA LYS A 183 5.12 -2.51 10.03
C LYS A 183 4.31 -1.73 8.99
N VAL A 184 3.25 -1.08 9.43
CA VAL A 184 2.46 -0.15 8.62
C VAL A 184 2.80 1.28 9.03
N THR A 185 3.18 2.10 8.07
CA THR A 185 3.40 3.55 8.23
C THR A 185 2.50 4.31 7.28
N ALA A 186 2.19 5.57 7.56
CA ALA A 186 1.37 6.40 6.69
C ALA A 186 2.06 7.74 6.42
N ALA A 187 1.89 8.27 5.21
CA ALA A 187 2.44 9.56 4.81
C ALA A 187 1.51 10.23 3.78
N ALA A 188 1.53 11.56 3.76
CA ALA A 188 0.94 12.36 2.69
C ALA A 188 1.91 12.38 1.51
N VAL A 189 1.39 12.30 0.30
CA VAL A 189 2.19 12.41 -0.93
C VAL A 189 1.39 13.13 -2.02
N SER A 190 2.09 13.83 -2.91
CA SER A 190 1.52 14.39 -4.14
C SER A 190 2.31 13.86 -5.32
N VAL A 191 1.72 12.92 -6.06
CA VAL A 191 2.33 12.46 -7.32
C VAL A 191 2.31 13.57 -8.37
N SER A 192 1.32 14.46 -8.32
CA SER A 192 1.19 15.57 -9.28
C SER A 192 2.31 16.60 -9.13
N ASP A 193 2.71 16.90 -7.88
CA ASP A 193 3.73 17.90 -7.56
C ASP A 193 5.13 17.31 -7.29
N ASP A 194 5.33 16.02 -7.58
CA ASP A 194 6.55 15.25 -7.25
C ASP A 194 6.95 15.29 -5.75
N ASP A 195 5.98 15.46 -4.85
CA ASP A 195 6.19 15.28 -3.40
C ASP A 195 6.16 13.79 -3.06
N LEU A 196 7.28 13.13 -3.36
CA LEU A 196 7.48 11.67 -3.26
C LEU A 196 8.55 11.28 -2.24
N ASP A 197 9.09 12.21 -1.45
CA ASP A 197 10.18 11.97 -0.49
C ASP A 197 9.88 10.79 0.44
N ALA A 198 8.67 10.75 1.00
CA ALA A 198 8.27 9.66 1.90
C ALA A 198 8.25 8.27 1.22
N ILE A 199 7.88 8.21 -0.07
CA ILE A 199 7.89 6.96 -0.85
C ILE A 199 9.33 6.58 -1.21
N LYS A 200 10.12 7.54 -1.70
CA LYS A 200 11.53 7.34 -2.06
C LYS A 200 12.32 6.83 -0.85
N ASP A 201 12.21 7.49 0.30
CA ASP A 201 12.84 7.11 1.56
C ASP A 201 12.40 5.72 2.05
N PHE A 202 11.11 5.41 1.92
CA PHE A 202 10.58 4.08 2.24
C PHE A 202 11.20 3.00 1.35
N ILE A 203 11.24 3.21 0.02
CA ILE A 203 11.83 2.27 -0.93
C ILE A 203 13.31 2.05 -0.60
N ILE A 204 14.08 3.12 -0.40
CA ILE A 204 15.49 3.02 -0.01
C ILE A 204 15.63 2.17 1.25
N LYS A 205 14.82 2.42 2.28
CA LYS A 205 14.90 1.72 3.55
C LYS A 205 14.58 0.23 3.45
N VAL A 206 13.65 -0.18 2.59
CA VAL A 206 13.20 -1.59 2.56
C VAL A 206 13.99 -2.47 1.58
N VAL A 207 14.59 -1.87 0.56
CA VAL A 207 15.47 -2.53 -0.44
C VAL A 207 16.92 -2.65 0.07
N LEU A 208 17.09 -2.81 1.41
CA LEU A 208 18.38 -3.13 2.05
C LEU A 208 18.93 -4.50 1.66
#